data_AF-A0A7Y8AH22-F1
#
_entry.id   AF-A0A7Y8AH22-F1
#
_cell.length_a   1.000
_cell.length_b   1.000
_cell.length_c   1.000
_cell.angle_alpha   90.00
_cell.angle_beta   90.00
_cell.angle_gamma   90.00
#
_symmetry.space_group_name_H-M   'P 1'
#
loop_
_entity.id
_entity.type
_entity.pdbx_description
1 polymer ?
#
loop_
_entity_poly.entity_id
_entity_poly.type
_entity_poly.pdbx_seq_one_letter_code
_entity_poly.pdbx_strand_id
1 'polypeptide(L)'
;MFKKHACYLSLCLLVAPLVATAEDLLVVSPAPVQLALSQLPTVCPGLAGQIDAAAQARLQAFYQQQGDVALWLEGDRRAALQAQLLMLADDGLDPSHYSLPPADATGNVLCSDIGTSQHYLQALQDLHFGRLQQSRFEPLWHSQPPALDPDTQVLALAEAGMQNIPQAFDQARPNAPLYRSLRSAYAALRQQPLPHWDAVASGPLLRPGMDDSRVPQLARRMVNGGYLSGTSSGTQYRGELVNAVKTFQLSHSLQADGVIGPGTVTELNISPVIRREQLRINLERFRWLSRDLEPEGVLVNVAAAQLSFYQGGVPVWQTRLQVGRADRQTPLLKSHITRLTLNPTWTIPPTIMREDKLPAIRLNPDYLRQQNLQVLDSQGNPLAPEQVDWSHPGNILLRQGAGPRNPLGRIVLRFPNPYSVYLHDTPSQPLFSKGPRAFSSGCVRVEQPLQLRDLLVSPAEKIRTEELLATDTTHEFRLATPVPVLLGYWTVQVDGQGGLLYAPDIYGRDPVLMKAMESAL
;
A
#
# COMPACT_ATOMS: atom_id res chain seq x y z
N MET A 1 83.67 -5.96 -8.30
CA MET A 1 83.78 -4.67 -7.60
C MET A 1 82.39 -4.22 -7.19
N PHE A 2 82.03 -4.26 -5.91
CA PHE A 2 81.27 -3.23 -5.19
C PHE A 2 81.31 -3.54 -3.69
N LYS A 3 81.55 -2.48 -2.92
CA LYS A 3 81.99 -2.41 -1.52
C LYS A 3 80.80 -2.55 -0.55
N LYS A 4 81.00 -3.20 0.60
CA LYS A 4 81.06 -2.66 2.00
C LYS A 4 79.83 -1.85 2.46
N HIS A 5 79.34 -1.87 3.70
CA HIS A 5 79.44 -2.65 4.94
C HIS A 5 78.50 -1.90 5.91
N ALA A 6 77.71 -2.60 6.74
CA ALA A 6 76.96 -2.00 7.84
C ALA A 6 77.68 -2.28 9.16
N CYS A 7 77.66 -1.31 10.07
CA CYS A 7 77.48 -1.50 11.52
C CYS A 7 77.78 -0.19 12.27
N TYR A 8 76.79 0.32 13.02
CA TYR A 8 77.03 1.03 14.26
C TYR A 8 75.88 0.74 15.21
N LEU A 9 76.21 0.12 16.35
CA LEU A 9 75.34 -0.17 17.48
C LEU A 9 75.97 0.60 18.64
N SER A 10 75.28 1.64 19.12
CA SER A 10 75.76 2.50 20.21
C SER A 10 74.78 2.51 21.38
N LEU A 11 75.34 2.16 22.53
CA LEU A 11 75.14 2.67 23.89
C LEU A 11 73.76 2.65 24.56
N CYS A 12 73.75 1.89 25.66
CA CYS A 12 73.18 2.18 26.98
C CYS A 12 72.65 3.60 27.22
N LEU A 13 71.47 3.71 27.85
CA LEU A 13 71.23 4.62 28.98
C LEU A 13 69.87 4.36 29.66
N LEU A 14 69.93 4.35 30.99
CA LEU A 14 68.88 4.73 31.95
C LEU A 14 67.81 3.69 32.34
N VAL A 15 68.16 2.97 33.40
CA VAL A 15 67.26 2.50 34.46
C VAL A 15 66.59 3.70 35.11
N ALA A 16 65.28 3.83 34.96
CA ALA A 16 64.40 4.59 35.84
C ALA A 16 63.25 3.65 36.25
N PRO A 17 62.86 3.57 37.53
CA PRO A 17 61.69 2.78 37.90
C PRO A 17 60.46 3.57 37.42
N LEU A 18 59.82 3.08 36.36
CA LEU A 18 58.42 3.39 36.09
C LEU A 18 57.60 2.84 37.25
N VAL A 19 57.32 3.68 38.24
CA VAL A 19 56.16 3.48 39.10
C VAL A 19 54.95 3.72 38.19
N ALA A 20 54.49 2.65 37.56
CA ALA A 20 53.19 2.62 36.94
C ALA A 20 52.17 2.80 38.08
N THR A 21 51.57 3.99 38.18
CA THR A 21 50.29 4.13 38.83
C THR A 21 49.32 3.31 38.00
N ALA A 22 48.97 2.12 38.48
CA ALA A 22 47.81 1.40 37.97
C ALA A 22 46.61 2.32 38.21
N GLU A 23 46.08 2.93 37.15
CA GLU A 23 44.71 3.40 37.15
C GLU A 23 43.85 2.16 37.39
N ASP A 24 43.25 2.07 38.57
CA ASP A 24 42.20 1.11 38.85
C ASP A 24 41.15 1.28 37.75
N LEU A 25 41.10 0.32 36.82
CA LEU A 25 39.99 0.16 35.90
C LEU A 25 38.76 -0.04 36.78
N LEU A 26 38.00 1.04 37.00
CA LEU A 26 36.69 0.99 37.65
C LEU A 26 35.86 -0.06 36.92
N VAL A 27 35.68 -1.21 37.54
CA VAL A 27 34.71 -2.21 37.10
C VAL A 27 33.34 -1.60 37.35
N VAL A 28 32.82 -0.87 36.36
CA VAL A 28 31.46 -0.36 36.39
C VAL A 28 30.55 -1.58 36.40
N SER A 29 29.93 -1.85 37.56
CA SER A 29 28.93 -2.91 37.65
C SER A 29 27.76 -2.53 36.73
N PRO A 30 27.26 -3.46 35.88
CA PRO A 30 26.16 -3.16 34.97
C PRO A 30 24.94 -2.71 35.75
N ALA A 31 24.22 -1.72 35.22
CA ALA A 31 23.02 -1.21 35.86
C ALA A 31 21.97 -2.34 36.03
N PRO A 32 21.11 -2.29 37.08
CA PRO A 32 20.15 -3.36 37.35
C PRO A 32 19.24 -3.72 36.16
N VAL A 33 18.82 -2.73 35.37
CA VAL A 33 18.00 -2.96 34.17
C VAL A 33 18.79 -3.65 33.07
N GLN A 34 20.05 -3.26 32.86
CA GLN A 34 20.93 -3.88 31.87
C GLN A 34 21.20 -5.36 32.21
N LEU A 35 21.41 -5.66 33.49
CA LEU A 35 21.55 -7.04 33.96
C LEU A 35 20.24 -7.82 33.75
N ALA A 36 19.09 -7.23 34.09
CA ALA A 36 17.79 -7.86 33.90
C ALA A 36 17.48 -8.16 32.42
N LEU A 37 17.83 -7.25 31.50
CA LEU A 37 17.63 -7.44 30.06
C LEU A 37 18.60 -8.45 29.45
N SER A 38 19.85 -8.51 29.93
CA SER A 38 20.82 -9.52 29.45
C SER A 38 20.54 -10.92 30.00
N GLN A 39 19.84 -11.00 31.14
CA GLN A 39 19.46 -12.25 31.80
C GLN A 39 17.94 -12.40 31.91
N LEU A 40 17.19 -11.97 30.89
CA LEU A 40 15.73 -11.90 30.92
C LEU A 40 15.06 -13.25 31.29
N PRO A 41 15.50 -14.42 30.80
CA PRO A 41 14.90 -15.70 31.17
C PRO A 41 15.00 -16.06 32.66
N THR A 42 16.02 -15.54 33.37
CA THR A 42 16.20 -15.81 34.80
C THR A 42 15.61 -14.71 35.67
N VAL A 43 15.74 -13.44 35.28
CA VAL A 43 15.28 -12.30 36.08
C VAL A 43 13.79 -12.01 35.89
N CYS A 44 13.28 -12.16 34.66
CA CYS A 44 11.89 -11.91 34.29
C CYS A 44 11.32 -13.04 33.41
N PRO A 45 11.21 -14.29 33.94
CA PRO A 45 10.81 -15.45 33.16
C PRO A 45 9.44 -15.31 32.48
N GLY A 46 8.50 -14.58 33.10
CA GLY A 46 7.18 -14.31 32.51
C GLY A 46 7.22 -13.41 31.26
N LEU A 47 8.23 -12.54 31.14
CA LEU A 47 8.43 -11.67 29.98
C LEU A 47 9.28 -12.33 28.89
N ALA A 48 10.20 -13.22 29.27
CA ALA A 48 11.14 -13.83 28.33
C ALA A 48 10.45 -14.60 27.19
N GLY A 49 9.26 -15.18 27.44
CA GLY A 49 8.47 -15.84 26.38
C GLY A 49 7.72 -14.89 25.44
N GLN A 50 7.67 -13.60 25.76
CA GLN A 50 6.92 -12.57 25.03
C GLN A 50 7.82 -11.58 24.28
N ILE A 51 9.12 -11.61 24.55
CA ILE A 51 10.11 -10.71 23.98
C ILE A 51 11.04 -11.53 23.09
N ASP A 52 10.93 -11.33 21.77
CA ASP A 52 11.86 -11.93 20.82
C ASP A 52 13.21 -11.21 20.82
N ALA A 53 14.18 -11.74 20.05
CA ALA A 53 15.52 -11.19 20.00
C ALA A 53 15.58 -9.74 19.48
N ALA A 54 14.69 -9.36 18.54
CA ALA A 54 14.66 -8.02 17.98
C ALA A 54 14.08 -7.02 19.00
N ALA A 55 12.99 -7.40 19.68
CA ALA A 55 12.42 -6.64 20.78
C ALA A 55 13.41 -6.48 21.93
N GLN A 56 14.16 -7.54 22.30
CA GLN A 56 15.19 -7.46 23.33
C GLN A 56 16.31 -6.50 22.95
N ALA A 57 16.80 -6.54 21.71
CA ALA A 57 17.81 -5.61 21.22
C ALA A 57 17.32 -4.16 21.24
N ARG A 58 16.06 -3.92 20.84
CA ARG A 58 15.45 -2.59 20.89
C ARG A 58 15.27 -2.08 22.32
N LEU A 59 14.84 -2.93 23.24
CA LEU A 59 14.76 -2.59 24.66
C LEU A 59 16.13 -2.21 25.22
N GLN A 60 17.17 -3.00 24.93
CA GLN A 60 18.54 -2.70 25.36
C GLN A 60 19.00 -1.33 24.85
N ALA A 61 18.81 -1.06 23.55
CA ALA A 61 19.16 0.23 22.96
C ALA A 61 18.38 1.39 23.59
N PHE A 62 17.07 1.20 23.84
CA PHE A 62 16.22 2.21 24.46
C PHE A 62 16.68 2.54 25.88
N TYR A 63 16.90 1.54 26.74
CA TYR A 63 17.38 1.78 28.10
C TYR A 63 18.78 2.42 28.12
N GLN A 64 19.67 2.01 27.21
CA GLN A 64 20.98 2.62 27.08
C GLN A 64 20.88 4.13 26.74
N GLN A 65 19.96 4.52 25.85
CA GLN A 65 19.69 5.93 25.54
C GLN A 65 19.14 6.71 26.74
N GLN A 66 18.42 6.03 27.64
CA GLN A 66 17.87 6.63 28.87
C GLN A 66 18.82 6.56 30.07
N GLY A 67 20.07 6.10 29.89
CA GLY A 67 21.06 5.98 30.97
C GLY A 67 20.85 4.78 31.89
N ASP A 68 20.21 3.72 31.40
CA ASP A 68 20.02 2.42 32.06
C ASP A 68 19.26 2.48 33.41
N VAL A 69 18.36 3.44 33.56
CA VAL A 69 17.48 3.61 34.74
C VAL A 69 16.06 3.07 34.49
N ALA A 70 15.34 2.76 35.57
CA ALA A 70 13.91 2.44 35.49
C ALA A 70 13.08 3.67 35.09
N LEU A 71 12.15 3.50 34.15
CA LEU A 71 11.48 4.61 33.45
C LEU A 71 10.04 4.85 33.89
N TRP A 72 9.37 3.89 34.53
CA TRP A 72 7.91 3.92 34.73
C TRP A 72 7.49 3.95 36.20
N LEU A 73 8.43 4.35 37.08
CA LEU A 73 8.17 4.54 38.51
C LEU A 73 7.33 5.80 38.78
N GLU A 74 7.42 6.80 37.90
CA GLU A 74 6.59 8.01 37.98
C GLU A 74 5.15 7.69 37.54
N GLY A 75 4.20 7.85 38.48
CA GLY A 75 2.79 7.53 38.26
C GLY A 75 2.17 8.29 37.08
N ASP A 76 2.50 9.57 36.92
CA ASP A 76 1.95 10.42 35.85
C ASP A 76 2.40 9.96 34.46
N ARG A 77 3.68 9.56 34.30
CA ARG A 77 4.22 9.07 33.03
C ARG A 77 3.54 7.76 32.61
N ARG A 78 3.40 6.83 33.56
CA ARG A 78 2.74 5.55 33.32
C ARG A 78 1.25 5.72 33.03
N ALA A 79 0.57 6.64 33.73
CA ALA A 79 -0.82 6.97 33.47
C ALA A 79 -1.01 7.59 32.07
N ALA A 80 -0.11 8.48 31.64
CA ALA A 80 -0.12 9.04 30.29
C ALA A 80 0.07 7.97 29.20
N LEU A 81 0.97 7.01 29.42
CA LEU A 81 1.11 5.85 28.54
C LEU A 81 -0.16 5.01 28.50
N GLN A 82 -0.72 4.65 29.65
CA GLN A 82 -1.96 3.87 29.72
C GLN A 82 -3.11 4.53 28.94
N ALA A 83 -3.24 5.86 29.04
CA ALA A 83 -4.23 6.62 28.28
C ALA A 83 -3.99 6.52 26.76
N GLN A 84 -2.75 6.65 26.30
CA GLN A 84 -2.41 6.53 24.88
C GLN A 84 -2.63 5.11 24.34
N LEU A 85 -2.33 4.08 25.13
CA LEU A 85 -2.54 2.68 24.75
C LEU A 85 -4.02 2.36 24.55
N LEU A 86 -4.92 2.93 25.38
CA LEU A 86 -6.37 2.80 25.17
C LEU A 86 -6.84 3.50 23.87
N MET A 87 -6.21 4.62 23.49
CA MET A 87 -6.54 5.35 22.26
C MET A 87 -6.11 4.62 20.98
N LEU A 88 -5.29 3.56 21.06
CA LEU A 88 -4.94 2.72 19.91
C LEU A 88 -6.18 2.07 19.26
N ALA A 89 -7.28 1.94 20.01
CA ALA A 89 -8.55 1.49 19.45
C ALA A 89 -9.07 2.38 18.32
N ASP A 90 -8.73 3.67 18.32
CA ASP A 90 -9.10 4.63 17.26
C ASP A 90 -8.19 4.52 16.03
N ASP A 91 -7.03 3.87 16.19
CA ASP A 91 -6.10 3.50 15.12
C ASP A 91 -6.41 2.10 14.56
N GLY A 92 -7.49 1.45 15.01
CA GLY A 92 -7.88 0.11 14.55
C GLY A 92 -7.05 -1.02 15.15
N LEU A 93 -6.23 -0.73 16.16
CA LEU A 93 -5.47 -1.71 16.94
C LEU A 93 -6.29 -2.13 18.17
N ASP A 94 -6.02 -3.32 18.71
CA ASP A 94 -6.68 -3.81 19.92
C ASP A 94 -5.85 -3.43 21.16
N PRO A 95 -6.33 -2.55 22.06
CA PRO A 95 -5.59 -2.16 23.26
C PRO A 95 -5.24 -3.31 24.20
N SER A 96 -5.97 -4.44 24.16
CA SER A 96 -5.69 -5.58 25.03
C SER A 96 -4.31 -6.21 24.76
N HIS A 97 -3.77 -6.05 23.54
CA HIS A 97 -2.42 -6.49 23.18
C HIS A 97 -1.30 -5.64 23.80
N TYR A 98 -1.63 -4.51 24.42
CA TYR A 98 -0.66 -3.57 25.01
C TYR A 98 -0.93 -3.36 26.51
N SER A 99 -1.48 -4.36 27.19
CA SER A 99 -1.85 -4.23 28.60
C SER A 99 -0.62 -4.04 29.48
N LEU A 100 -0.54 -2.92 30.19
CA LEU A 100 0.59 -2.68 31.10
C LEU A 100 0.56 -3.70 32.25
N PRO A 101 1.72 -4.24 32.67
CA PRO A 101 1.81 -5.04 33.89
C PRO A 101 1.22 -4.29 35.09
N PRO A 102 0.79 -4.96 36.18
CA PRO A 102 0.37 -4.26 37.40
C PRO A 102 1.56 -3.51 38.03
N ALA A 103 1.27 -2.44 38.77
CA ALA A 103 2.29 -1.58 39.40
C ALA A 103 2.82 -2.12 40.74
N ASP A 104 2.59 -3.40 41.05
CA ASP A 104 2.66 -3.93 42.42
C ASP A 104 3.99 -3.66 43.16
N ALA A 105 3.86 -3.14 44.37
CA ALA A 105 4.93 -2.91 45.34
C ALA A 105 5.56 -4.20 45.92
N THR A 106 5.05 -5.39 45.54
CA THR A 106 5.54 -6.71 45.98
C THR A 106 6.13 -7.55 44.84
N GLY A 107 6.04 -7.10 43.58
CA GLY A 107 6.60 -7.76 42.40
C GLY A 107 8.01 -7.25 42.06
N ASN A 108 8.70 -7.94 41.13
CA ASN A 108 9.98 -7.47 40.59
C ASN A 108 9.73 -6.19 39.76
N VAL A 109 9.92 -5.03 40.40
CA VAL A 109 9.72 -3.69 39.83
C VAL A 109 10.43 -3.54 38.48
N LEU A 110 11.60 -4.15 38.32
CA LEU A 110 12.35 -4.15 37.06
C LEU A 110 11.60 -4.87 35.94
N CYS A 111 10.92 -5.98 36.23
CA CYS A 111 10.12 -6.67 35.23
C CYS A 111 8.87 -5.85 34.84
N SER A 112 8.20 -5.19 35.81
CA SER A 112 7.10 -4.29 35.45
C SER A 112 7.59 -3.14 34.55
N ASP A 113 8.78 -2.60 34.83
CA ASP A 113 9.37 -1.52 34.05
C ASP A 113 9.70 -1.97 32.63
N ILE A 114 10.41 -3.09 32.47
CA ILE A 114 10.77 -3.67 31.17
C ILE A 114 9.53 -4.03 30.36
N GLY A 115 8.51 -4.65 31.00
CA GLY A 115 7.25 -4.97 30.33
C GLY A 115 6.48 -3.73 29.87
N THR A 116 6.53 -2.65 30.65
CA THR A 116 5.91 -1.37 30.28
C THR A 116 6.66 -0.74 29.09
N SER A 117 7.99 -0.74 29.11
CA SER A 117 8.83 -0.29 28.00
C SER A 117 8.58 -1.10 26.73
N GLN A 118 8.39 -2.41 26.84
CA GLN A 118 8.10 -3.27 25.70
C GLN A 118 6.79 -2.87 25.01
N HIS A 119 5.71 -2.67 25.78
CA HIS A 119 4.43 -2.25 25.21
C HIS A 119 4.45 -0.82 24.67
N TYR A 120 5.23 0.08 25.27
CA TYR A 120 5.47 1.41 24.72
C TYR A 120 6.15 1.35 23.35
N LEU A 121 7.26 0.63 23.23
CA LEU A 121 8.00 0.49 21.97
C LEU A 121 7.17 -0.25 20.91
N GLN A 122 6.46 -1.31 21.31
CA GLN A 122 5.57 -2.05 20.40
C GLN A 122 4.44 -1.16 19.88
N ALA A 123 3.82 -0.33 20.72
CA ALA A 123 2.76 0.58 20.29
C ALA A 123 3.26 1.62 19.28
N LEU A 124 4.44 2.22 19.52
CA LEU A 124 5.05 3.16 18.57
C LEU A 124 5.39 2.47 17.24
N GLN A 125 5.95 1.26 17.29
CA GLN A 125 6.22 0.47 16.09
C GLN A 125 4.94 0.18 15.31
N ASP A 126 3.90 -0.32 15.98
CA ASP A 126 2.66 -0.72 15.33
C ASP A 126 1.88 0.47 14.78
N LEU A 127 1.94 1.62 15.44
CA LEU A 127 1.38 2.87 14.92
C LEU A 127 2.12 3.34 13.67
N HIS A 128 3.45 3.20 13.63
CA HIS A 128 4.27 3.77 12.58
C HIS A 128 4.42 2.86 11.36
N PHE A 129 4.56 1.56 11.57
CA PHE A 129 4.86 0.57 10.53
C PHE A 129 3.75 -0.45 10.30
N GLY A 130 2.69 -0.42 11.10
CA GLY A 130 1.67 -1.46 11.11
C GLY A 130 2.03 -2.60 12.05
N ARG A 131 1.01 -3.23 12.62
CA ARG A 131 1.14 -4.41 13.48
C ARG A 131 1.51 -5.67 12.69
N LEU A 132 1.02 -5.75 11.45
CA LEU A 132 1.24 -6.88 10.56
C LEU A 132 2.38 -6.57 9.59
N GLN A 133 3.17 -7.59 9.25
CA GLN A 133 4.25 -7.44 8.28
C GLN A 133 3.71 -7.40 6.84
N GLN A 134 3.75 -6.24 6.21
CA GLN A 134 3.26 -6.04 4.83
C GLN A 134 3.82 -7.07 3.84
N SER A 135 5.11 -7.40 3.92
CA SER A 135 5.79 -8.33 3.02
C SER A 135 5.18 -9.74 2.99
N ARG A 136 4.50 -10.14 4.08
CA ARG A 136 3.81 -11.44 4.19
C ARG A 136 2.41 -11.42 3.57
N PHE A 137 1.71 -10.29 3.65
CA PHE A 137 0.28 -10.21 3.30
C PHE A 137 0.03 -9.49 1.96
N GLU A 138 0.68 -8.35 1.73
CA GLU A 138 0.51 -7.52 0.54
C GLU A 138 1.88 -6.97 0.10
N PRO A 139 2.78 -7.81 -0.43
CA PRO A 139 4.15 -7.40 -0.75
C PRO A 139 4.17 -6.25 -1.76
N LEU A 140 4.95 -5.21 -1.41
CA LEU A 140 5.22 -4.04 -2.23
C LEU A 140 6.66 -4.12 -2.73
N TRP A 141 6.86 -4.11 -4.04
CA TRP A 141 8.21 -4.09 -4.61
C TRP A 141 8.71 -2.65 -4.77
N HIS A 142 9.94 -2.38 -4.35
CA HIS A 142 10.56 -1.07 -4.51
C HIS A 142 11.69 -1.12 -5.53
N SER A 143 11.75 -0.11 -6.41
CA SER A 143 12.88 0.04 -7.36
C SER A 143 14.19 0.40 -6.68
N GLN A 144 14.13 0.90 -5.45
CA GLN A 144 15.24 1.24 -4.59
C GLN A 144 14.93 0.73 -3.18
N PRO A 145 15.92 0.21 -2.43
CA PRO A 145 15.68 -0.24 -1.07
C PRO A 145 15.21 0.93 -0.19
N PRO A 146 14.34 0.67 0.82
CA PRO A 146 13.99 1.68 1.81
C PRO A 146 15.25 2.25 2.49
N ALA A 147 15.27 3.56 2.71
CA ALA A 147 16.48 4.27 3.16
C ALA A 147 16.73 4.20 4.68
N LEU A 148 15.72 3.82 5.49
CA LEU A 148 15.77 3.93 6.94
C LEU A 148 15.47 2.60 7.62
N ASP A 149 16.27 2.30 8.65
CA ASP A 149 16.05 1.20 9.58
C ASP A 149 14.81 1.48 10.45
N PRO A 150 13.85 0.54 10.55
CA PRO A 150 12.69 0.67 11.43
C PRO A 150 13.05 0.89 12.90
N ASP A 151 14.04 0.19 13.43
CA ASP A 151 14.36 0.24 14.87
C ASP A 151 14.89 1.61 15.28
N THR A 152 15.79 2.17 14.47
CA THR A 152 16.30 3.53 14.67
C THR A 152 15.19 4.57 14.75
N GLN A 153 14.14 4.46 13.93
CA GLN A 153 13.01 5.40 13.95
C GLN A 153 12.11 5.22 15.17
N VAL A 154 11.84 3.98 15.58
CA VAL A 154 11.06 3.71 16.80
C VAL A 154 11.79 4.25 18.02
N LEU A 155 13.10 4.04 18.11
CA LEU A 155 13.92 4.54 19.21
C LEU A 155 13.92 6.08 19.28
N ALA A 156 14.04 6.77 18.14
CA ALA A 156 13.96 8.23 18.11
C ALA A 156 12.59 8.77 18.58
N LEU A 157 11.48 8.13 18.16
CA LEU A 157 10.14 8.44 18.66
C LEU A 157 10.02 8.16 20.17
N ALA A 158 10.58 7.04 20.61
CA ALA A 158 10.52 6.58 21.99
C ALA A 158 11.25 7.55 22.94
N GLU A 159 12.45 7.98 22.56
CA GLU A 159 13.26 8.96 23.28
C GLU A 159 12.53 10.30 23.42
N ALA A 160 12.00 10.84 22.31
CA ALA A 160 11.22 12.08 22.34
C ALA A 160 9.99 11.97 23.28
N GLY A 161 9.35 10.80 23.33
CA GLY A 161 8.17 10.58 24.17
C GLY A 161 8.44 10.50 25.66
N MET A 162 9.69 10.33 26.12
CA MET A 162 10.01 10.36 27.55
C MET A 162 9.72 11.72 28.18
N GLN A 163 9.69 12.78 27.38
CA GLN A 163 9.26 14.12 27.81
C GLN A 163 7.76 14.33 27.61
N ASN A 164 7.16 13.73 26.58
CA ASN A 164 5.75 13.90 26.24
C ASN A 164 5.19 12.68 25.50
N ILE A 165 4.63 11.73 26.24
CA ILE A 165 4.08 10.48 25.70
C ILE A 165 2.98 10.72 24.65
N PRO A 166 1.97 11.59 24.88
CA PRO A 166 0.98 11.91 23.85
C PRO A 166 1.57 12.39 22.52
N GLN A 167 2.62 13.24 22.58
CA GLN A 167 3.26 13.76 21.37
C GLN A 167 3.98 12.66 20.58
N ALA A 168 4.69 11.74 21.25
CA ALA A 168 5.34 10.62 20.56
C ALA A 168 4.34 9.70 19.87
N PHE A 169 3.20 9.41 20.49
CA PHE A 169 2.12 8.64 19.85
C PHE A 169 1.52 9.37 18.64
N ASP A 170 1.35 10.70 18.73
CA ASP A 170 0.89 11.48 17.59
C ASP A 170 1.90 11.50 16.43
N GLN A 171 3.20 11.58 16.73
CA GLN A 171 4.27 11.51 15.74
C GLN A 171 4.47 10.12 15.13
N ALA A 172 4.22 9.05 15.90
CA ALA A 172 4.27 7.68 15.41
C ALA A 172 3.17 7.42 14.38
N ARG A 173 1.98 8.03 14.53
CA ARG A 173 0.89 7.91 13.55
C ARG A 173 1.28 8.52 12.21
N PRO A 174 0.90 7.88 11.09
CA PRO A 174 1.09 8.48 9.77
C PRO A 174 0.51 9.89 9.66
N ASN A 175 1.31 10.82 9.17
CA ASN A 175 0.87 12.21 8.92
C ASN A 175 0.12 12.36 7.60
N ALA A 176 0.05 11.31 6.79
CA ALA A 176 -0.67 11.30 5.52
C ALA A 176 -2.17 11.63 5.71
N PRO A 177 -2.75 12.57 4.92
CA PRO A 177 -4.16 12.92 5.02
C PRO A 177 -5.11 11.71 4.87
N LEU A 178 -4.76 10.74 4.04
CA LEU A 178 -5.52 9.50 3.86
C LEU A 178 -5.66 8.70 5.17
N TYR A 179 -4.58 8.59 5.96
CA TYR A 179 -4.63 7.93 7.26
C TYR A 179 -5.43 8.75 8.27
N ARG A 180 -5.12 10.05 8.40
CA ARG A 180 -5.72 10.91 9.44
C ARG A 180 -7.23 11.05 9.27
N SER A 181 -7.69 11.21 8.03
CA SER A 181 -9.13 11.28 7.71
C SER A 181 -9.84 9.95 7.97
N LEU A 182 -9.26 8.81 7.53
CA LEU A 182 -9.83 7.49 7.80
C LEU A 182 -9.86 7.18 9.30
N ARG A 183 -8.81 7.54 10.05
CA ARG A 183 -8.73 7.36 11.50
C ARG A 183 -9.84 8.12 12.20
N SER A 184 -10.05 9.39 11.84
CA SER A 184 -11.13 10.21 12.39
C SER A 184 -12.50 9.59 12.13
N ALA A 185 -12.76 9.17 10.88
CA ALA A 185 -14.01 8.51 10.50
C ALA A 185 -14.22 7.18 11.26
N TYR A 186 -13.19 6.36 11.38
CA TYR A 186 -13.25 5.09 12.10
C TYR A 186 -13.47 5.29 13.60
N ALA A 187 -12.74 6.23 14.23
CA ALA A 187 -12.89 6.58 15.64
C ALA A 187 -14.33 7.02 15.97
N ALA A 188 -14.95 7.83 15.11
CA ALA A 188 -16.34 8.23 15.28
C ALA A 188 -17.31 7.04 15.10
N LEU A 189 -17.12 6.22 14.06
CA LEU A 189 -18.04 5.12 13.72
C LEU A 189 -17.96 3.93 14.69
N ARG A 190 -16.78 3.63 15.25
CA ARG A 190 -16.61 2.51 16.17
C ARG A 190 -17.35 2.69 17.50
N GLN A 191 -17.59 3.95 17.90
CA GLN A 191 -18.35 4.30 19.11
C GLN A 191 -19.86 4.25 18.91
N GLN A 192 -20.33 4.19 17.66
CA GLN A 192 -21.74 4.09 17.33
C GLN A 192 -22.19 2.63 17.28
N PRO A 193 -23.45 2.34 17.65
CA PRO A 193 -24.03 1.02 17.41
C PRO A 193 -23.98 0.71 15.91
N LEU A 194 -23.79 -0.56 15.56
CA LEU A 194 -23.84 -0.98 14.17
C LEU A 194 -25.25 -0.68 13.62
N PRO A 195 -25.38 0.02 12.48
CA PRO A 195 -26.68 0.26 11.88
C PRO A 195 -27.31 -1.07 11.45
N HIS A 196 -28.64 -1.12 11.33
CA HIS A 196 -29.32 -2.27 10.78
C HIS A 196 -29.60 -2.06 9.28
N TRP A 197 -29.02 -2.92 8.44
CA TRP A 197 -29.24 -2.90 6.99
C TRP A 197 -29.95 -4.17 6.54
N ASP A 198 -31.21 -4.03 6.11
CA ASP A 198 -31.93 -5.11 5.46
C ASP A 198 -31.26 -5.48 4.13
N ALA A 199 -31.19 -6.79 3.86
CA ALA A 199 -30.71 -7.26 2.58
C ALA A 199 -31.70 -6.91 1.46
N VAL A 200 -31.18 -6.48 0.32
CA VAL A 200 -31.95 -6.30 -0.90
C VAL A 200 -31.94 -7.60 -1.69
N ALA A 201 -33.11 -8.12 -2.05
CA ALA A 201 -33.22 -9.38 -2.76
C ALA A 201 -32.53 -9.33 -4.13
N SER A 202 -31.86 -10.43 -4.51
CA SER A 202 -31.34 -10.66 -5.85
C SER A 202 -32.46 -10.76 -6.88
N GLY A 203 -32.13 -10.55 -8.16
CA GLY A 203 -33.09 -10.68 -9.25
C GLY A 203 -32.58 -10.10 -10.56
N PRO A 204 -33.44 -10.00 -11.59
CA PRO A 204 -33.10 -9.37 -12.87
C PRO A 204 -32.64 -7.92 -12.70
N LEU A 205 -31.98 -7.37 -13.74
CA LEU A 205 -31.56 -5.97 -13.78
C LEU A 205 -32.75 -5.03 -13.57
N LEU A 206 -32.66 -4.18 -12.54
CA LEU A 206 -33.63 -3.12 -12.27
C LEU A 206 -33.09 -1.79 -12.82
N ARG A 207 -33.78 -1.23 -13.82
CA ARG A 207 -33.42 0.02 -14.50
C ARG A 207 -34.39 1.15 -14.14
N PRO A 208 -33.94 2.41 -14.18
CA PRO A 208 -34.81 3.55 -13.95
C PRO A 208 -36.09 3.48 -14.80
N GLY A 209 -37.24 3.72 -14.18
CA GLY A 209 -38.58 3.67 -14.77
C GLY A 209 -39.34 2.34 -14.59
N MET A 210 -38.66 1.25 -14.21
CA MET A 210 -39.29 -0.05 -14.02
C MET A 210 -40.10 -0.15 -12.72
N ASP A 211 -41.13 -1.00 -12.74
CA ASP A 211 -41.82 -1.49 -11.54
C ASP A 211 -41.21 -2.79 -11.05
N ASP A 212 -40.91 -2.88 -9.75
CA ASP A 212 -40.31 -4.07 -9.14
C ASP A 212 -40.65 -4.16 -7.64
N SER A 213 -41.00 -5.37 -7.19
CA SER A 213 -41.33 -5.66 -5.79
C SER A 213 -40.20 -5.36 -4.79
N ARG A 214 -38.95 -5.25 -5.26
CA ARG A 214 -37.75 -4.94 -4.47
C ARG A 214 -37.61 -3.45 -4.16
N VAL A 215 -38.30 -2.57 -4.87
CA VAL A 215 -38.14 -1.10 -4.72
C VAL A 215 -38.37 -0.60 -3.29
N PRO A 216 -39.39 -1.06 -2.53
CA PRO A 216 -39.54 -0.68 -1.14
C PRO A 216 -38.37 -1.13 -0.24
N GLN A 217 -37.80 -2.31 -0.49
CA GLN A 217 -36.62 -2.80 0.24
C GLN A 217 -35.39 -1.96 -0.07
N LEU A 218 -35.17 -1.65 -1.35
CA LEU A 218 -34.10 -0.77 -1.80
C LEU A 218 -34.21 0.63 -1.19
N ALA A 219 -35.41 1.22 -1.15
CA ALA A 219 -35.62 2.54 -0.57
C ALA A 219 -35.25 2.56 0.92
N ARG A 220 -35.68 1.56 1.70
CA ARG A 220 -35.26 1.40 3.10
C ARG A 220 -33.75 1.26 3.23
N ARG A 221 -33.11 0.47 2.37
CA ARG A 221 -31.65 0.29 2.36
C ARG A 221 -30.90 1.60 2.06
N MET A 222 -31.42 2.44 1.17
CA MET A 222 -30.85 3.77 0.87
C MET A 222 -31.02 4.75 2.02
N VAL A 223 -32.16 4.72 2.72
CA VAL A 223 -32.37 5.54 3.93
C VAL A 223 -31.42 5.11 5.05
N ASN A 224 -31.38 3.81 5.38
CA ASN A 224 -30.52 3.29 6.44
C ASN A 224 -29.01 3.42 6.12
N GLY A 225 -28.67 3.62 4.84
CA GLY A 225 -27.32 3.92 4.37
C GLY A 225 -26.98 5.41 4.27
N GLY A 226 -27.94 6.32 4.55
CA GLY A 226 -27.74 7.77 4.47
C GLY A 226 -27.77 8.36 3.05
N TYR A 227 -28.21 7.60 2.04
CA TYR A 227 -28.29 8.06 0.65
C TYR A 227 -29.64 8.68 0.28
N LEU A 228 -30.65 8.52 1.13
CA LEU A 228 -32.00 9.00 0.91
C LEU A 228 -32.62 9.49 2.22
N SER A 229 -33.31 10.62 2.22
CA SER A 229 -33.86 11.23 3.45
C SER A 229 -35.17 10.59 3.94
N GLY A 230 -35.89 9.87 3.08
CA GLY A 230 -37.15 9.22 3.43
C GLY A 230 -37.60 8.20 2.39
N THR A 231 -38.46 7.26 2.79
CA THR A 231 -38.98 6.21 1.89
C THR A 231 -40.30 6.60 1.25
N SER A 232 -40.51 6.18 0.00
CA SER A 232 -41.86 6.08 -0.59
C SER A 232 -42.31 4.63 -0.62
N SER A 233 -43.62 4.38 -0.51
CA SER A 233 -44.21 3.04 -0.42
C SER A 233 -44.50 2.37 -1.78
N GLY A 234 -44.03 2.96 -2.89
CA GLY A 234 -44.30 2.48 -4.24
C GLY A 234 -43.32 1.40 -4.74
N THR A 235 -43.73 0.69 -5.78
CA THR A 235 -42.91 -0.30 -6.50
C THR A 235 -42.14 0.27 -7.69
N GLN A 236 -42.34 1.55 -8.01
CA GLN A 236 -41.74 2.17 -9.18
C GLN A 236 -40.38 2.77 -8.89
N TYR A 237 -39.36 2.37 -9.62
CA TYR A 237 -37.99 2.84 -9.46
C TYR A 237 -37.74 4.12 -10.25
N ARG A 238 -37.88 5.29 -9.62
CA ARG A 238 -37.75 6.61 -10.27
C ARG A 238 -37.30 7.71 -9.31
N GLY A 239 -37.03 8.91 -9.86
CA GLY A 239 -36.82 10.13 -9.10
C GLY A 239 -35.63 10.06 -8.15
N GLU A 240 -35.82 10.52 -6.90
CA GLU A 240 -34.78 10.58 -5.88
C GLU A 240 -34.14 9.23 -5.57
N LEU A 241 -34.88 8.13 -5.66
CA LEU A 241 -34.33 6.80 -5.42
C LEU A 241 -33.29 6.40 -6.48
N VAL A 242 -33.46 6.82 -7.73
CA VAL A 242 -32.45 6.60 -8.78
C VAL A 242 -31.20 7.42 -8.49
N ASN A 243 -31.36 8.67 -8.04
CA ASN A 243 -30.23 9.52 -7.67
C ASN A 243 -29.48 8.98 -6.46
N ALA A 244 -30.19 8.51 -5.43
CA ALA A 244 -29.60 7.86 -4.26
C ALA A 244 -28.76 6.63 -4.66
N VAL A 245 -29.28 5.79 -5.56
CA VAL A 245 -28.52 4.63 -6.08
C VAL A 245 -27.30 5.06 -6.88
N LYS A 246 -27.37 6.12 -7.69
CA LYS A 246 -26.20 6.65 -8.40
C LYS A 246 -25.14 7.17 -7.45
N THR A 247 -25.54 7.87 -6.39
CA THR A 247 -24.62 8.34 -5.33
C THR A 247 -24.00 7.15 -4.61
N PHE A 248 -24.79 6.13 -4.26
CA PHE A 248 -24.28 4.87 -3.70
C PHE A 248 -23.25 4.24 -4.64
N GLN A 249 -23.60 3.98 -5.90
CA GLN A 249 -22.70 3.40 -6.88
C GLN A 249 -21.40 4.19 -7.02
N LEU A 250 -21.47 5.53 -7.09
CA LEU A 250 -20.29 6.39 -7.15
C LEU A 250 -19.40 6.25 -5.91
N SER A 251 -19.99 6.35 -4.71
CA SER A 251 -19.26 6.21 -3.44
C SER A 251 -18.72 4.80 -3.21
N HIS A 252 -19.16 3.81 -3.98
CA HIS A 252 -18.71 2.42 -3.93
C HIS A 252 -17.87 2.01 -5.15
N SER A 253 -17.32 2.97 -5.89
CA SER A 253 -16.47 2.73 -7.08
C SER A 253 -17.14 1.87 -8.18
N LEU A 254 -18.48 1.87 -8.24
CA LEU A 254 -19.28 1.22 -9.26
C LEU A 254 -19.63 2.18 -10.41
N GLN A 255 -20.21 1.64 -11.48
CA GLN A 255 -20.79 2.46 -12.54
C GLN A 255 -22.04 3.18 -12.02
N ALA A 256 -22.00 4.52 -11.96
CA ALA A 256 -23.09 5.36 -11.42
C ALA A 256 -24.21 5.62 -12.45
N ASP A 257 -24.78 4.55 -13.02
CA ASP A 257 -25.85 4.63 -14.03
C ASP A 257 -27.27 4.50 -13.45
N GLY A 258 -27.38 4.17 -12.16
CA GLY A 258 -28.66 3.88 -11.50
C GLY A 258 -29.23 2.53 -11.93
N VAL A 259 -28.45 1.64 -12.54
CA VAL A 259 -28.90 0.30 -12.88
C VAL A 259 -28.46 -0.67 -11.79
N ILE A 260 -29.42 -1.36 -11.18
CA ILE A 260 -29.16 -2.30 -10.10
C ILE A 260 -29.01 -3.70 -10.70
N GLY A 261 -27.76 -4.05 -10.98
CA GLY A 261 -27.34 -5.41 -11.35
C GLY A 261 -26.76 -6.19 -10.17
N PRO A 262 -26.27 -7.42 -10.42
CA PRO A 262 -25.70 -8.29 -9.38
C PRO A 262 -24.59 -7.61 -8.56
N GLY A 263 -23.68 -6.87 -9.21
CA GLY A 263 -22.61 -6.15 -8.50
C GLY A 263 -23.12 -5.10 -7.51
N THR A 264 -24.13 -4.32 -7.89
CA THR A 264 -24.77 -3.34 -6.99
C THR A 264 -25.48 -4.04 -5.83
N VAL A 265 -26.19 -5.14 -6.08
CA VAL A 265 -26.84 -5.92 -5.02
C VAL A 265 -25.82 -6.51 -4.04
N THR A 266 -24.73 -7.09 -4.54
CA THR A 266 -23.63 -7.59 -3.69
C THR A 266 -23.10 -6.49 -2.79
N GLU A 267 -22.80 -5.30 -3.35
CA GLU A 267 -22.25 -4.18 -2.59
C GLU A 267 -23.23 -3.61 -1.55
N LEU A 268 -24.52 -3.56 -1.88
CA LEU A 268 -25.60 -3.14 -0.97
C LEU A 268 -25.72 -4.08 0.24
N ASN A 269 -25.47 -5.36 0.01
CA ASN A 269 -25.65 -6.43 0.98
C ASN A 269 -24.38 -6.73 1.81
N ILE A 270 -23.29 -5.98 1.62
CA ILE A 270 -22.15 -6.02 2.54
C ILE A 270 -22.58 -5.46 3.89
N SER A 271 -22.43 -6.26 4.95
CA SER A 271 -22.94 -5.93 6.27
C SER A 271 -22.18 -4.76 6.92
N PRO A 272 -22.82 -4.04 7.86
CA PRO A 272 -22.18 -2.97 8.63
C PRO A 272 -20.92 -3.42 9.38
N VAL A 273 -20.91 -4.69 9.87
CA VAL A 273 -19.75 -5.29 10.54
C VAL A 273 -18.57 -5.34 9.58
N ILE A 274 -18.79 -5.90 8.38
CA ILE A 274 -17.73 -6.00 7.36
C ILE A 274 -17.27 -4.62 6.91
N ARG A 275 -18.16 -3.63 6.81
CA ARG A 275 -17.76 -2.24 6.49
C ARG A 275 -16.87 -1.63 7.56
N ARG A 276 -17.18 -1.83 8.84
CA ARG A 276 -16.35 -1.35 9.94
C ARG A 276 -14.98 -2.03 9.94
N GLU A 277 -14.94 -3.34 9.70
CA GLU A 277 -13.69 -4.08 9.54
C GLU A 277 -12.89 -3.61 8.34
N GLN A 278 -13.56 -3.24 7.24
CA GLN A 278 -12.92 -2.65 6.06
C GLN A 278 -12.20 -1.34 6.42
N LEU A 279 -12.79 -0.48 7.25
CA LEU A 279 -12.09 0.71 7.77
C LEU A 279 -10.87 0.30 8.62
N ARG A 280 -11.04 -0.65 9.53
CA ARG A 280 -9.97 -1.12 10.43
C ARG A 280 -8.74 -1.62 9.67
N ILE A 281 -8.92 -2.49 8.68
CA ILE A 281 -7.80 -3.05 7.90
C ILE A 281 -7.17 -2.01 6.96
N ASN A 282 -7.91 -0.98 6.52
CA ASN A 282 -7.33 0.07 5.68
C ASN A 282 -6.52 1.09 6.49
N LEU A 283 -6.77 1.23 7.80
CA LEU A 283 -5.82 1.92 8.70
C LEU A 283 -4.47 1.19 8.74
N GLU A 284 -4.48 -0.14 8.78
CA GLU A 284 -3.27 -0.95 8.70
C GLU A 284 -2.53 -0.76 7.36
N ARG A 285 -3.25 -0.83 6.24
CA ARG A 285 -2.67 -0.55 4.90
C ARG A 285 -2.07 0.85 4.81
N PHE A 286 -2.73 1.86 5.37
CA PHE A 286 -2.20 3.22 5.34
C PHE A 286 -0.98 3.42 6.23
N ARG A 287 -0.81 2.64 7.32
CA ARG A 287 0.47 2.61 8.05
C ARG A 287 1.59 2.08 7.15
N TRP A 288 1.35 0.97 6.45
CA TRP A 288 2.32 0.42 5.48
C TRP A 288 2.69 1.43 4.38
N LEU A 289 1.68 2.03 3.73
CA LEU A 289 1.86 2.92 2.59
C LEU A 289 2.42 4.29 2.95
N SER A 290 2.27 4.75 4.19
CA SER A 290 2.57 6.13 4.60
C SER A 290 3.99 6.59 4.28
N ARG A 291 4.96 5.68 4.39
CA ARG A 291 6.39 5.93 4.13
C ARG A 291 6.72 5.98 2.64
N ASP A 292 5.85 5.40 1.82
CA ASP A 292 6.01 5.33 0.38
C ASP A 292 5.31 6.47 -0.33
N LEU A 293 4.38 7.16 0.33
CA LEU A 293 3.71 8.34 -0.18
C LEU A 293 4.68 9.51 -0.33
N GLU A 294 4.58 10.18 -1.47
CA GLU A 294 5.38 11.36 -1.80
C GLU A 294 4.45 12.55 -2.07
N PRO A 295 4.89 13.79 -1.77
CA PRO A 295 4.08 14.98 -2.00
C PRO A 295 3.84 15.25 -3.49
N GLU A 296 4.70 14.74 -4.36
CA GLU A 296 4.62 14.89 -5.81
C GLU A 296 4.56 13.50 -6.47
N GLY A 297 3.73 13.37 -7.51
CA GLY A 297 3.77 12.20 -8.39
C GLY A 297 2.45 11.44 -8.52
N VAL A 298 2.55 10.19 -8.93
CA VAL A 298 1.39 9.37 -9.32
C VAL A 298 1.07 8.34 -8.23
N LEU A 299 -0.14 8.43 -7.68
CA LEU A 299 -0.68 7.44 -6.76
C LEU A 299 -1.81 6.65 -7.41
N VAL A 300 -1.65 5.33 -7.47
CA VAL A 300 -2.65 4.40 -8.02
C VAL A 300 -3.30 3.62 -6.89
N ASN A 301 -4.61 3.77 -6.76
CA ASN A 301 -5.44 2.83 -6.01
C ASN A 301 -5.82 1.67 -6.94
N VAL A 302 -5.19 0.52 -6.75
CA VAL A 302 -5.45 -0.67 -7.56
C VAL A 302 -6.87 -1.22 -7.32
N ALA A 303 -7.36 -1.23 -6.08
CA ALA A 303 -8.69 -1.76 -5.76
C ALA A 303 -9.81 -0.90 -6.37
N ALA A 304 -9.70 0.43 -6.24
CA ALA A 304 -10.65 1.37 -6.84
C ALA A 304 -10.43 1.57 -8.35
N ALA A 305 -9.34 1.03 -8.93
CA ALA A 305 -8.89 1.32 -10.29
C ALA A 305 -8.95 2.83 -10.58
N GLN A 306 -8.26 3.61 -9.75
CA GLN A 306 -8.18 5.07 -9.82
C GLN A 306 -6.72 5.51 -9.75
N LEU A 307 -6.38 6.54 -10.51
CA LEU A 307 -5.11 7.24 -10.43
C LEU A 307 -5.36 8.66 -9.94
N SER A 308 -4.50 9.11 -9.03
CA SER A 308 -4.42 10.49 -8.55
C SER A 308 -3.02 11.03 -8.85
N PHE A 309 -2.95 12.24 -9.38
CA PHE A 309 -1.70 12.98 -9.50
C PHE A 309 -1.62 14.01 -8.39
N TYR A 310 -0.54 13.97 -7.62
CA TYR A 310 -0.29 14.79 -6.44
C TYR A 310 0.69 15.91 -6.76
N GLN A 311 0.39 17.10 -6.24
CA GLN A 311 1.31 18.24 -6.14
C GLN A 311 1.22 18.84 -4.74
N GLY A 312 2.35 19.08 -4.09
CA GLY A 312 2.42 19.61 -2.73
C GLY A 312 1.66 18.78 -1.69
N GLY A 313 1.50 17.47 -1.90
CA GLY A 313 0.72 16.57 -1.04
C GLY A 313 -0.80 16.63 -1.26
N VAL A 314 -1.26 17.35 -2.30
CA VAL A 314 -2.68 17.51 -2.63
C VAL A 314 -2.98 16.85 -3.99
N PRO A 315 -4.06 16.06 -4.12
CA PRO A 315 -4.46 15.51 -5.42
C PRO A 315 -5.01 16.64 -6.31
N VAL A 316 -4.32 16.95 -7.41
CA VAL A 316 -4.72 18.02 -8.35
C VAL A 316 -5.44 17.48 -9.59
N TRP A 317 -5.32 16.18 -9.86
CA TRP A 317 -6.01 15.51 -10.95
C TRP A 317 -6.27 14.04 -10.62
N GLN A 318 -7.41 13.51 -11.05
CA GLN A 318 -7.76 12.12 -10.87
C GLN A 318 -8.40 11.55 -12.14
N THR A 319 -8.17 10.27 -12.41
CA THR A 319 -8.73 9.57 -13.56
C THR A 319 -9.01 8.09 -13.26
N ARG A 320 -9.84 7.46 -14.10
CA ARG A 320 -10.16 6.04 -14.00
C ARG A 320 -9.06 5.20 -14.67
N LEU A 321 -8.90 3.99 -14.15
CA LEU A 321 -7.96 3.00 -14.67
C LEU A 321 -8.68 1.71 -15.09
N GLN A 322 -8.01 0.87 -15.88
CA GLN A 322 -8.31 -0.55 -15.95
C GLN A 322 -7.10 -1.34 -15.44
N VAL A 323 -7.30 -2.13 -14.41
CA VAL A 323 -6.26 -2.91 -13.71
C VAL A 323 -6.35 -4.39 -14.06
N GLY A 324 -5.40 -5.17 -13.55
CA GLY A 324 -5.32 -6.61 -13.71
C GLY A 324 -6.58 -7.32 -13.25
N ARG A 325 -6.91 -8.42 -13.90
CA ARG A 325 -7.93 -9.36 -13.41
C ARG A 325 -7.42 -10.09 -12.17
N ALA A 326 -8.32 -10.74 -11.42
CA ALA A 326 -7.96 -11.49 -10.22
C ALA A 326 -6.93 -12.62 -10.46
N ASP A 327 -6.96 -13.25 -11.65
CA ASP A 327 -6.02 -14.28 -12.09
C ASP A 327 -4.67 -13.72 -12.60
N ARG A 328 -4.62 -12.41 -12.90
CA ARG A 328 -3.45 -11.70 -13.43
C ARG A 328 -3.35 -10.31 -12.79
N GLN A 329 -3.15 -10.30 -11.47
CA GLN A 329 -3.24 -9.10 -10.65
C GLN A 329 -2.20 -8.05 -11.06
N THR A 330 -2.58 -6.78 -10.99
CA THR A 330 -1.61 -5.67 -11.01
C THR A 330 -0.73 -5.75 -9.75
N PRO A 331 0.60 -5.85 -9.89
CA PRO A 331 1.51 -5.90 -8.75
C PRO A 331 1.54 -4.56 -8.03
N LEU A 332 1.75 -4.61 -6.71
CA LEU A 332 2.01 -3.43 -5.91
C LEU A 332 3.48 -3.06 -6.04
N LEU A 333 3.77 -1.79 -6.31
CA LEU A 333 5.15 -1.32 -6.44
C LEU A 333 5.32 0.17 -6.18
N LYS A 334 6.54 0.55 -5.80
CA LYS A 334 7.06 1.91 -5.82
C LYS A 334 8.20 2.03 -6.84
N SER A 335 8.10 3.00 -7.75
CA SER A 335 9.10 3.26 -8.78
C SER A 335 9.08 4.72 -9.23
N HIS A 336 9.78 5.03 -10.32
CA HIS A 336 9.76 6.35 -10.95
C HIS A 336 9.50 6.20 -12.46
N ILE A 337 8.54 6.97 -12.97
CA ILE A 337 8.32 7.15 -14.40
C ILE A 337 9.54 7.87 -14.96
N THR A 338 10.28 7.22 -15.86
CA THR A 338 11.54 7.75 -16.42
C THR A 338 11.45 8.03 -17.91
N ARG A 339 10.47 7.43 -18.60
CA ARG A 339 10.38 7.48 -20.06
C ARG A 339 8.95 7.35 -20.55
N LEU A 340 8.66 7.97 -21.67
CA LEU A 340 7.44 7.79 -22.44
C LEU A 340 7.78 7.05 -23.75
N THR A 341 7.05 5.99 -24.05
CA THR A 341 7.04 5.41 -25.41
C THR A 341 5.85 5.98 -26.16
N LEU A 342 6.09 6.82 -27.15
CA LEU A 342 5.08 7.47 -28.00
C LEU A 342 4.84 6.60 -29.24
N ASN A 343 3.58 6.43 -29.62
CA ASN A 343 3.13 5.53 -30.69
C ASN A 343 3.79 4.14 -30.56
N PRO A 344 3.61 3.44 -29.42
CA PRO A 344 4.33 2.20 -29.11
C PRO A 344 4.03 1.08 -30.12
N THR A 345 5.02 0.25 -30.41
CA THR A 345 4.74 -1.13 -30.84
C THR A 345 4.40 -1.98 -29.62
N TRP A 346 3.63 -3.05 -29.83
CA TRP A 346 3.31 -4.00 -28.76
C TRP A 346 3.91 -5.36 -29.07
N THR A 347 4.95 -5.73 -28.33
CA THR A 347 5.47 -7.11 -28.33
C THR A 347 4.73 -7.88 -27.24
N ILE A 348 4.09 -8.99 -27.62
CA ILE A 348 3.20 -9.75 -26.76
C ILE A 348 4.01 -10.42 -25.64
N PRO A 349 3.69 -10.17 -24.35
CA PRO A 349 4.35 -10.83 -23.22
C PRO A 349 4.15 -12.35 -23.21
N PRO A 350 5.08 -13.14 -22.65
CA PRO A 350 5.02 -14.61 -22.64
C PRO A 350 3.69 -15.19 -22.11
N THR A 351 3.15 -14.61 -21.03
CA THR A 351 1.88 -15.07 -20.45
C THR A 351 0.71 -14.86 -21.41
N ILE A 352 0.61 -13.68 -22.04
CA ILE A 352 -0.44 -13.38 -23.03
C ILE A 352 -0.26 -14.23 -24.29
N MET A 353 0.98 -14.45 -24.71
CA MET A 353 1.30 -15.34 -25.83
C MET A 353 0.75 -16.75 -25.57
N ARG A 354 1.09 -17.34 -24.42
CA ARG A 354 0.70 -18.69 -24.04
C ARG A 354 -0.80 -18.85 -23.80
N GLU A 355 -1.41 -17.94 -23.05
CA GLU A 355 -2.76 -18.12 -22.53
C GLU A 355 -3.85 -17.49 -23.40
N ASP A 356 -3.53 -16.47 -24.20
CA ASP A 356 -4.54 -15.75 -25.00
C ASP A 356 -4.31 -15.93 -26.51
N LYS A 357 -3.08 -15.74 -26.99
CA LYS A 357 -2.81 -15.64 -28.43
C LYS A 357 -2.64 -16.99 -29.10
N LEU A 358 -1.87 -17.91 -28.53
CA LEU A 358 -1.69 -19.25 -29.10
C LEU A 358 -3.02 -20.02 -29.22
N PRO A 359 -3.92 -20.03 -28.22
CA PRO A 359 -5.24 -20.65 -28.38
C PRO A 359 -6.04 -20.05 -29.55
N ALA A 360 -6.04 -18.73 -29.70
CA ALA A 360 -6.75 -18.05 -30.79
C ALA A 360 -6.14 -18.34 -32.18
N ILE A 361 -4.81 -18.36 -32.28
CA ILE A 361 -4.09 -18.64 -33.54
C ILE A 361 -4.32 -20.10 -33.97
N ARG A 362 -4.28 -21.06 -33.04
CA ARG A 362 -4.54 -22.48 -33.32
C ARG A 362 -5.96 -22.72 -33.81
N LEU A 363 -6.92 -21.99 -33.26
CA LEU A 363 -8.32 -22.08 -33.66
C LEU A 363 -8.56 -21.45 -35.04
N ASN A 364 -7.87 -20.34 -35.34
CA ASN A 364 -8.01 -19.62 -36.60
C ASN A 364 -6.66 -19.07 -37.08
N PRO A 365 -6.01 -19.70 -38.08
CA PRO A 365 -4.75 -19.22 -38.64
C PRO A 365 -4.81 -17.79 -39.21
N ASP A 366 -5.98 -17.32 -39.66
CA ASP A 366 -6.17 -15.94 -40.15
C ASP A 366 -6.09 -14.89 -39.03
N TYR A 367 -6.12 -15.31 -37.77
CA TYR A 367 -6.09 -14.42 -36.60
C TYR A 367 -4.90 -13.45 -36.63
N LEU A 368 -3.71 -13.92 -37.04
CA LEU A 368 -2.52 -13.07 -37.14
C LEU A 368 -2.75 -11.89 -38.10
N ARG A 369 -3.34 -12.16 -39.26
CA ARG A 369 -3.66 -11.14 -40.27
C ARG A 369 -4.75 -10.20 -39.77
N GLN A 370 -5.81 -10.74 -39.16
CA GLN A 370 -6.92 -9.96 -38.60
C GLN A 370 -6.47 -8.99 -37.50
N GLN A 371 -5.49 -9.40 -36.70
CA GLN A 371 -4.92 -8.61 -35.61
C GLN A 371 -3.66 -7.80 -36.02
N ASN A 372 -3.25 -7.89 -37.29
CA ASN A 372 -2.03 -7.26 -37.82
C ASN A 372 -0.78 -7.58 -36.97
N LEU A 373 -0.60 -8.87 -36.66
CA LEU A 373 0.53 -9.37 -35.88
C LEU A 373 1.65 -9.86 -36.80
N GLN A 374 2.84 -9.33 -36.58
CA GLN A 374 4.08 -9.81 -37.18
C GLN A 374 4.63 -10.97 -36.35
N VAL A 375 5.11 -12.01 -37.03
CA VAL A 375 5.81 -13.14 -36.42
C VAL A 375 7.30 -12.91 -36.61
N LEU A 376 8.07 -12.92 -35.53
CA LEU A 376 9.51 -12.67 -35.54
C LEU A 376 10.25 -13.80 -34.84
N ASP A 377 11.48 -14.06 -35.22
CA ASP A 377 12.40 -14.93 -34.47
C ASP A 377 12.88 -14.24 -33.17
N SER A 378 13.70 -14.95 -32.38
CA SER A 378 14.29 -14.41 -31.15
C SER A 378 15.24 -13.22 -31.35
N GLN A 379 15.73 -13.03 -32.58
CA GLN A 379 16.63 -11.96 -33.00
C GLN A 379 15.84 -10.75 -33.56
N GLY A 380 14.53 -10.90 -33.76
CA GLY A 380 13.63 -9.87 -34.29
C GLY A 380 13.48 -9.88 -35.81
N ASN A 381 13.99 -10.89 -36.52
CA ASN A 381 13.81 -11.01 -37.96
C ASN A 381 12.42 -11.57 -38.29
N PRO A 382 11.77 -11.14 -39.39
CA PRO A 382 10.48 -11.68 -39.81
C PRO A 382 10.52 -13.18 -40.10
N LEU A 383 9.49 -13.89 -39.62
CA LEU A 383 9.23 -15.30 -39.94
C LEU A 383 7.89 -15.41 -40.68
N ALA A 384 7.84 -16.29 -41.67
CA ALA A 384 6.60 -16.61 -42.37
C ALA A 384 5.69 -17.43 -41.42
N PRO A 385 4.43 -17.02 -41.17
CA PRO A 385 3.52 -17.75 -40.28
C PRO A 385 3.31 -19.22 -40.63
N GLU A 386 3.45 -19.57 -41.91
CA GLU A 386 3.29 -20.93 -42.45
C GLU A 386 4.47 -21.85 -42.09
N GLN A 387 5.61 -21.27 -41.69
CA GLN A 387 6.81 -22.01 -41.27
C GLN A 387 6.81 -22.32 -39.76
N VAL A 388 5.82 -21.83 -39.01
CA VAL A 388 5.74 -21.98 -37.56
C VAL A 388 4.79 -23.12 -37.21
N ASP A 389 5.27 -24.11 -36.45
CA ASP A 389 4.38 -25.05 -35.76
C ASP A 389 3.68 -24.34 -34.60
N TRP A 390 2.46 -23.88 -34.82
CA TRP A 390 1.69 -23.17 -33.77
C TRP A 390 1.34 -24.04 -32.56
N SER A 391 1.50 -25.36 -32.63
CA SER A 391 1.39 -26.25 -31.47
C SER A 391 2.63 -26.14 -30.57
N HIS A 392 3.82 -26.00 -31.16
CA HIS A 392 5.11 -25.87 -30.48
C HIS A 392 5.99 -24.81 -31.16
N PRO A 393 5.64 -23.52 -31.07
CA PRO A 393 6.21 -22.49 -31.95
C PRO A 393 7.65 -22.09 -31.62
N GLY A 394 8.28 -22.72 -30.62
CA GLY A 394 9.63 -22.37 -30.17
C GLY A 394 9.73 -20.93 -29.65
N ASN A 395 10.94 -20.36 -29.76
CA ASN A 395 11.23 -19.00 -29.32
C ASN A 395 10.91 -17.99 -30.43
N ILE A 396 9.64 -17.61 -30.54
CA ILE A 396 9.17 -16.55 -31.42
C ILE A 396 8.63 -15.35 -30.65
N LEU A 397 8.59 -14.20 -31.31
CA LEU A 397 7.96 -12.99 -30.82
C LEU A 397 6.77 -12.65 -31.72
N LEU A 398 5.64 -12.29 -31.11
CA LEU A 398 4.54 -11.67 -31.83
C LEU A 398 4.54 -10.17 -31.54
N ARG A 399 4.58 -9.35 -32.59
CA ARG A 399 4.60 -7.90 -32.48
C ARG A 399 3.48 -7.26 -33.28
N GLN A 400 2.73 -6.38 -32.65
CA GLN A 400 1.80 -5.48 -33.30
C GLN A 400 2.46 -4.12 -33.52
N GLY A 401 2.33 -3.57 -34.73
CA GLY A 401 2.80 -2.23 -35.04
C GLY A 401 2.04 -1.14 -34.28
N ALA A 402 2.56 0.09 -34.32
CA ALA A 402 1.85 1.27 -33.83
C ALA A 402 0.55 1.48 -34.63
N GLY A 403 -0.46 2.10 -34.00
CA GLY A 403 -1.71 2.47 -34.66
C GLY A 403 -2.94 2.41 -33.76
N PRO A 404 -4.12 2.79 -34.27
CA PRO A 404 -5.33 2.98 -33.47
C PRO A 404 -5.89 1.68 -32.86
N ARG A 405 -5.47 0.51 -33.36
CA ARG A 405 -5.85 -0.80 -32.82
C ARG A 405 -4.80 -1.42 -31.89
N ASN A 406 -3.67 -0.74 -31.68
CA ASN A 406 -2.62 -1.24 -30.79
C ASN A 406 -3.14 -1.24 -29.34
N PRO A 407 -3.08 -2.36 -28.60
CA PRO A 407 -3.56 -2.42 -27.21
C PRO A 407 -2.88 -1.49 -26.21
N LEU A 408 -1.70 -0.98 -26.54
CA LEU A 408 -0.97 0.05 -25.79
C LEU A 408 -1.36 1.49 -26.15
N GLY A 409 -2.28 1.66 -27.11
CA GLY A 409 -2.75 2.95 -27.58
C GLY A 409 -1.61 3.82 -28.12
N ARG A 410 -1.65 5.12 -27.83
CA ARG A 410 -0.69 6.11 -28.34
C ARG A 410 0.49 6.39 -27.41
N ILE A 411 0.43 6.00 -26.14
CA ILE A 411 1.47 6.32 -25.16
C ILE A 411 1.60 5.26 -24.07
N VAL A 412 2.84 4.97 -23.69
CA VAL A 412 3.20 4.15 -22.52
C VAL A 412 4.10 4.96 -21.62
N LEU A 413 3.77 5.02 -20.33
CA LEU A 413 4.62 5.58 -19.29
C LEU A 413 5.41 4.44 -18.65
N ARG A 414 6.74 4.50 -18.81
CA ARG A 414 7.67 3.44 -18.44
C ARG A 414 8.35 3.78 -17.11
N PHE A 415 8.44 2.79 -16.25
CA PHE A 415 9.17 2.85 -14.98
C PHE A 415 9.87 1.50 -14.72
N PRO A 416 11.05 1.47 -14.08
CA PRO A 416 11.75 0.22 -13.77
C PRO A 416 10.89 -0.70 -12.89
N ASN A 417 10.74 -1.97 -13.30
CA ASN A 417 10.11 -3.04 -12.51
C ASN A 417 10.40 -4.41 -13.13
N PRO A 418 10.36 -5.51 -12.35
CA PRO A 418 10.61 -6.87 -12.84
C PRO A 418 9.37 -7.52 -13.50
N TYR A 419 8.20 -6.87 -13.43
CA TYR A 419 6.92 -7.46 -13.82
C TYR A 419 6.49 -7.14 -15.26
N SER A 420 7.27 -6.32 -15.97
CA SER A 420 6.90 -5.77 -17.29
C SER A 420 5.56 -5.02 -17.26
N VAL A 421 5.26 -4.34 -16.15
CA VAL A 421 4.05 -3.53 -15.95
C VAL A 421 4.35 -2.06 -16.27
N TYR A 422 3.36 -1.37 -16.81
CA TYR A 422 3.44 0.05 -17.18
C TYR A 422 2.06 0.69 -17.09
N LEU A 423 2.03 2.03 -17.05
CA LEU A 423 0.80 2.80 -17.27
C LEU A 423 0.70 3.10 -18.77
N HIS A 424 -0.46 2.90 -19.40
CA HIS A 424 -0.56 3.09 -20.85
C HIS A 424 -1.96 3.44 -21.34
N ASP A 425 -2.02 3.91 -22.58
CA ASP A 425 -3.26 4.16 -23.32
C ASP A 425 -3.92 2.86 -23.79
N THR A 426 -5.17 2.93 -24.27
CA THR A 426 -5.87 1.78 -24.81
C THR A 426 -6.94 2.17 -25.83
N PRO A 427 -7.19 1.36 -26.86
CA PRO A 427 -8.37 1.52 -27.71
C PRO A 427 -9.67 1.11 -26.98
N SER A 428 -9.58 0.39 -25.85
CA SER A 428 -10.74 -0.08 -25.07
C SER A 428 -11.30 1.02 -24.15
N GLN A 429 -11.49 2.23 -24.68
CA GLN A 429 -12.00 3.40 -23.95
C GLN A 429 -13.37 3.17 -23.28
N PRO A 430 -14.35 2.49 -23.91
CA PRO A 430 -15.65 2.26 -23.27
C PRO A 430 -15.57 1.49 -21.94
N LEU A 431 -14.52 0.71 -21.69
CA LEU A 431 -14.37 -0.08 -20.47
C LEU A 431 -14.08 0.79 -19.23
N PHE A 432 -13.64 2.05 -19.38
CA PHE A 432 -13.51 2.96 -18.23
C PHE A 432 -14.86 3.30 -17.57
N SER A 433 -15.97 3.11 -18.28
CA SER A 433 -17.31 3.28 -17.72
C SER A 433 -17.82 2.06 -16.95
N LYS A 434 -17.15 0.89 -17.04
CA LYS A 434 -17.61 -0.37 -16.44
C LYS A 434 -17.01 -0.57 -15.04
N GLY A 435 -17.79 -1.02 -14.05
CA GLY A 435 -17.26 -1.41 -12.73
C GLY A 435 -17.54 -2.88 -12.43
N PRO A 436 -16.61 -3.64 -11.79
CA PRO A 436 -15.24 -3.27 -11.42
C PRO A 436 -14.29 -3.25 -12.64
N ARG A 437 -13.36 -2.29 -12.71
CA ARG A 437 -12.45 -2.08 -13.86
C ARG A 437 -11.24 -3.04 -13.91
N ALA A 438 -11.45 -4.31 -13.58
CA ALA A 438 -10.42 -5.35 -13.58
C ALA A 438 -10.47 -6.12 -14.91
N PHE A 439 -9.81 -5.61 -15.95
CA PHE A 439 -9.90 -6.15 -17.33
C PHE A 439 -8.55 -6.48 -17.97
N SER A 440 -7.43 -6.11 -17.35
CA SER A 440 -6.10 -6.25 -17.94
C SER A 440 -5.37 -7.54 -17.49
N SER A 441 -4.21 -7.79 -18.08
CA SER A 441 -3.30 -8.88 -17.68
C SER A 441 -2.18 -8.40 -16.75
N GLY A 442 -2.44 -7.38 -15.92
CA GLY A 442 -1.49 -6.83 -14.93
C GLY A 442 -1.11 -5.37 -15.20
N CYS A 443 -0.85 -4.99 -16.46
CA CYS A 443 -0.59 -3.59 -16.83
C CYS A 443 -1.78 -2.68 -16.53
N VAL A 444 -1.53 -1.39 -16.36
CA VAL A 444 -2.57 -0.43 -15.98
C VAL A 444 -2.91 0.46 -17.16
N ARG A 445 -4.15 0.37 -17.64
CA ARG A 445 -4.65 1.29 -18.68
C ARG A 445 -5.18 2.54 -18.02
N VAL A 446 -4.80 3.72 -18.53
CA VAL A 446 -5.15 5.02 -17.96
C VAL A 446 -6.17 5.71 -18.87
N GLU A 447 -7.25 6.24 -18.29
CA GLU A 447 -8.16 7.12 -19.00
C GLU A 447 -7.52 8.50 -19.15
N GLN A 448 -7.58 9.08 -20.36
CA GLN A 448 -6.91 10.34 -20.72
C GLN A 448 -5.39 10.36 -20.43
N PRO A 449 -4.61 9.40 -20.95
CA PRO A 449 -3.18 9.28 -20.64
C PRO A 449 -2.34 10.44 -21.20
N LEU A 450 -2.82 11.14 -22.23
CA LEU A 450 -2.16 12.35 -22.76
C LEU A 450 -2.29 13.54 -21.79
N GLN A 451 -3.40 13.62 -21.05
CA GLN A 451 -3.55 14.59 -19.96
C GLN A 451 -2.62 14.26 -18.79
N LEU A 452 -2.48 12.96 -18.46
CA LEU A 452 -1.46 12.55 -17.48
C LEU A 452 -0.06 12.95 -17.96
N ARG A 453 0.28 12.72 -19.23
CA ARG A 453 1.56 13.17 -19.80
C ARG A 453 1.77 14.67 -19.64
N ASP A 454 0.75 15.51 -19.83
CA ASP A 454 0.87 16.96 -19.62
C ASP A 454 1.26 17.34 -18.20
N LEU A 455 0.82 16.56 -17.21
CA LEU A 455 1.14 16.77 -15.80
C LEU A 455 2.55 16.30 -15.42
N LEU A 456 3.15 15.40 -16.22
CA LEU A 456 4.44 14.79 -15.94
C LEU A 456 5.63 15.49 -16.60
N VAL A 457 5.39 16.38 -17.55
CA VAL A 457 6.43 16.97 -18.40
C VAL A 457 6.47 18.48 -18.26
N SER A 458 7.64 19.08 -18.45
CA SER A 458 7.77 20.53 -18.55
C SER A 458 7.07 21.09 -19.81
N PRO A 459 6.76 22.40 -19.88
CA PRO A 459 6.15 22.99 -21.08
C PRO A 459 6.92 22.73 -22.38
N ALA A 460 8.27 22.73 -22.32
CA ALA A 460 9.11 22.43 -23.47
C ALA A 460 9.03 20.95 -23.89
N GLU A 461 9.07 20.04 -22.91
CA GLU A 461 8.90 18.61 -23.16
C GLU A 461 7.48 18.28 -23.69
N LYS A 462 6.45 19.02 -23.24
CA LYS A 462 5.09 18.88 -23.78
C LYS A 462 5.06 19.14 -25.29
N ILE A 463 5.55 20.30 -25.74
CA ILE A 463 5.64 20.64 -27.18
C ILE A 463 6.39 19.53 -27.92
N ARG A 464 7.54 19.11 -27.39
CA ARG A 464 8.35 18.08 -28.03
C ARG A 464 7.63 16.74 -28.15
N THR A 465 6.93 16.29 -27.10
CA THR A 465 6.17 15.04 -27.14
C THR A 465 4.97 15.10 -28.08
N GLU A 466 4.34 16.26 -28.26
CA GLU A 466 3.26 16.47 -29.24
C GLU A 466 3.76 16.35 -30.68
N GLU A 467 4.90 16.96 -31.00
CA GLU A 467 5.56 16.81 -32.31
C GLU A 467 5.85 15.35 -32.63
N LEU A 468 6.45 14.61 -31.67
CA LEU A 468 6.79 13.21 -31.84
C LEU A 468 5.55 12.33 -32.01
N LEU A 469 4.48 12.59 -31.25
CA LEU A 469 3.20 11.90 -31.38
C LEU A 469 2.57 12.11 -32.75
N ALA A 470 2.71 13.29 -33.35
CA ALA A 470 2.15 13.63 -34.66
C ALA A 470 2.84 12.91 -35.83
N THR A 471 4.02 12.32 -35.62
CA THR A 471 4.72 11.55 -36.67
C THR A 471 4.13 10.16 -36.92
N ASP A 472 3.25 9.67 -36.04
CA ASP A 472 2.73 8.29 -36.02
C ASP A 472 3.80 7.18 -36.02
N THR A 473 5.07 7.54 -35.81
CA THR A 473 6.20 6.61 -35.67
C THR A 473 6.56 6.45 -34.19
N THR A 474 7.11 5.27 -33.84
CA THR A 474 7.46 4.97 -32.45
C THR A 474 8.66 5.81 -32.00
N HIS A 475 8.51 6.54 -30.89
CA HIS A 475 9.59 7.30 -30.26
C HIS A 475 9.74 6.94 -28.79
N GLU A 476 10.98 6.91 -28.31
CA GLU A 476 11.29 6.80 -26.90
C GLU A 476 11.75 8.17 -26.39
N PHE A 477 11.01 8.71 -25.42
CA PHE A 477 11.24 10.04 -24.87
C PHE A 477 11.61 9.94 -23.39
N ARG A 478 12.85 10.27 -23.03
CA ARG A 478 13.30 10.25 -21.63
C ARG A 478 12.89 11.55 -20.94
N LEU A 479 12.29 11.43 -19.76
CA LEU A 479 11.93 12.59 -18.94
C LEU A 479 13.19 13.22 -18.35
N ALA A 480 13.24 14.55 -18.33
CA ALA A 480 14.30 15.30 -17.67
C ALA A 480 14.27 15.05 -16.14
N THR A 481 13.07 15.05 -15.56
CA THR A 481 12.84 14.78 -14.14
C THR A 481 11.98 13.51 -14.02
N PRO A 482 12.52 12.41 -13.46
CA PRO A 482 11.72 11.24 -13.15
C PRO A 482 10.59 11.57 -12.17
N VAL A 483 9.41 11.00 -12.38
CA VAL A 483 8.23 11.27 -11.54
C VAL A 483 7.92 10.04 -10.67
N PRO A 484 7.80 10.17 -9.34
CA PRO A 484 7.43 9.05 -8.46
C PRO A 484 6.11 8.40 -8.88
N VAL A 485 6.03 7.09 -8.75
CA VAL A 485 4.80 6.31 -8.95
C VAL A 485 4.65 5.23 -7.89
N LEU A 486 3.52 5.22 -7.20
CA LEU A 486 3.15 4.23 -6.20
C LEU A 486 1.84 3.53 -6.61
N LEU A 487 1.89 2.20 -6.74
CA LEU A 487 0.73 1.34 -6.94
C LEU A 487 0.41 0.65 -5.62
N GLY A 488 -0.60 1.16 -4.91
CA GLY A 488 -1.08 0.63 -3.63
C GLY A 488 -2.46 -0.04 -3.74
N TYR A 489 -2.87 -0.71 -2.68
CA TYR A 489 -4.16 -1.40 -2.60
C TYR A 489 -4.89 -0.98 -1.33
N TRP A 490 -6.04 -0.31 -1.47
CA TRP A 490 -6.91 0.00 -0.34
C TRP A 490 -8.37 0.10 -0.79
N THR A 491 -9.26 -0.40 0.05
CA THR A 491 -10.67 -0.63 -0.30
C THR A 491 -11.64 0.33 0.39
N VAL A 492 -11.12 1.21 1.25
CA VAL A 492 -11.86 2.38 1.74
C VAL A 492 -10.93 3.57 1.97
N GLN A 493 -11.43 4.76 1.66
CA GLN A 493 -10.81 6.04 1.96
C GLN A 493 -11.87 7.08 2.31
N VAL A 494 -11.44 8.24 2.78
CA VAL A 494 -12.31 9.40 2.98
C VAL A 494 -12.03 10.42 1.88
N ASP A 495 -13.07 10.99 1.29
CA ASP A 495 -12.96 12.04 0.28
C ASP A 495 -12.74 13.43 0.89
N GLY A 496 -12.54 14.44 0.04
CA GLY A 496 -12.32 15.82 0.49
C GLY A 496 -13.51 16.48 1.20
N GLN A 497 -14.69 15.86 1.20
CA GLN A 497 -15.89 16.32 1.90
C GLN A 497 -16.16 15.52 3.20
N GLY A 498 -15.29 14.56 3.54
CA GLY A 498 -15.46 13.70 4.70
C GLY A 498 -16.33 12.46 4.43
N GLY A 499 -16.75 12.22 3.19
CA GLY A 499 -17.52 11.05 2.78
C GLY A 499 -16.65 9.79 2.67
N LEU A 500 -17.18 8.64 3.09
CA LEU A 500 -16.51 7.36 2.89
C LEU A 500 -16.68 6.89 1.44
N LEU A 501 -15.55 6.59 0.81
CA LEU A 501 -15.49 5.99 -0.51
C LEU A 501 -14.99 4.55 -0.37
N TYR A 502 -15.82 3.61 -0.79
CA TYR A 502 -15.51 2.19 -0.83
C TYR A 502 -15.12 1.74 -2.23
N ALA A 503 -14.30 0.70 -2.30
CA ALA A 503 -14.02 -0.04 -3.52
C ALA A 503 -14.24 -1.54 -3.27
N PRO A 504 -14.75 -2.27 -4.28
CA PRO A 504 -14.81 -3.72 -4.21
C PRO A 504 -13.41 -4.32 -4.01
N ASP A 505 -13.30 -5.34 -3.16
CA ASP A 505 -12.07 -6.11 -2.98
C ASP A 505 -11.86 -7.08 -4.16
N ILE A 506 -11.45 -6.51 -5.30
CA ILE A 506 -11.31 -7.23 -6.58
C ILE A 506 -10.31 -8.39 -6.54
N TYR A 507 -9.45 -8.48 -5.53
CA TYR A 507 -8.41 -9.51 -5.38
C TYR A 507 -8.60 -10.40 -4.14
N GLY A 508 -9.66 -10.21 -3.35
CA GLY A 508 -9.95 -11.04 -2.18
C GLY A 508 -8.94 -10.90 -1.03
N ARG A 509 -8.32 -9.72 -0.88
CA ARG A 509 -7.29 -9.46 0.14
C ARG A 509 -7.86 -9.07 1.50
N ASP A 510 -9.05 -8.45 1.52
CA ASP A 510 -9.67 -7.95 2.75
C ASP A 510 -9.92 -9.07 3.77
N PRO A 511 -10.53 -10.23 3.41
CA PRO A 511 -10.77 -11.32 4.38
C PRO A 511 -9.48 -11.90 4.98
N VAL A 512 -8.39 -11.93 4.20
CA VAL A 512 -7.09 -12.43 4.67
C VAL A 512 -6.53 -11.52 5.75
N LEU A 513 -6.57 -10.20 5.52
CA LEU A 513 -6.13 -9.20 6.49
C LEU A 513 -7.02 -9.17 7.73
N MET A 514 -8.35 -9.24 7.57
CA MET A 514 -9.28 -9.26 8.71
C MET A 514 -8.96 -10.42 9.67
N LYS A 515 -8.78 -11.63 9.13
CA LYS A 515 -8.40 -12.82 9.92
C LYS A 515 -7.05 -12.67 10.60
N ALA A 516 -6.07 -12.07 9.92
CA ALA A 516 -4.75 -11.83 10.50
C ALA A 516 -4.80 -10.81 11.65
N MET A 517 -5.64 -9.78 11.53
CA MET A 517 -5.84 -8.76 12.57
C MET A 517 -6.51 -9.32 13.83
N GLU A 518 -7.35 -10.35 13.70
CA GLU A 518 -7.99 -11.06 14.83
C GLU A 518 -7.05 -12.01 15.57
N SER A 519 -6.02 -12.51 14.91
CA SER A 519 -5.11 -13.47 15.52
C SER A 519 -4.16 -12.75 16.49
N ALA A 520 -3.97 -13.30 17.69
CA ALA A 520 -2.75 -13.09 18.45
C ALA A 520 -1.64 -13.79 17.64
N LEU A 521 -0.72 -13.02 17.07
CA LEU A 521 0.37 -13.57 16.25
C LEU A 521 1.36 -14.35 17.12
#